data_AF-A0A498GQE4-F1
#
_entry.id   AF-A0A498GQE4-F1
#
_cell.length_a   1.000
_cell.length_b   1.000
_cell.length_c   1.000
_cell.angle_alpha   90.00
_cell.angle_beta   90.00
_cell.angle_gamma   90.00
#
_symmetry.space_group_name_H-M   'P 1'
#
loop_
_entity.id
_entity.type
_entity.pdbx_description
1 polymer ?
#
loop_
_entity_poly.entity_id
_entity_poly.type
_entity_poly.pdbx_seq_one_letter_code
_entity_poly.pdbx_strand_id
1 'polypeptide(L)'
;MANMDSPIYGKSFNQKLIWTESELGMCVKLNNSYDDIILTDAQTVSNIFQIYLSRDRIGEYAVTPEGTLDWERTANRMLIWRKISLDRPIRVQYVPKLLLGPSFKHALDNNYHAIYDSGYARTYLGVKRI
;
A
#
# COMPACT_ATOMS: atom_id res chain seq x y z
N MET A 1 16.08 42.25 0.21
CA MET A 1 16.02 41.41 -1.01
C MET A 1 16.34 40.00 -0.59
N ALA A 2 15.35 39.12 -0.57
CA ALA A 2 15.52 37.72 -0.15
C ALA A 2 16.06 36.91 -1.34
N ASN A 3 17.33 36.49 -1.27
CA ASN A 3 17.87 35.50 -2.19
C ASN A 3 17.26 34.15 -1.81
N MET A 4 16.34 33.65 -2.63
CA MET A 4 15.80 32.30 -2.53
C MET A 4 16.87 31.31 -3.03
N ASP A 5 17.84 31.00 -2.15
CA ASP A 5 18.63 29.78 -2.31
C ASP A 5 17.68 28.59 -2.08
N SER A 6 17.12 28.10 -3.18
CA SER A 6 16.33 26.87 -3.19
C SER A 6 17.24 25.72 -2.76
N PRO A 7 16.97 25.03 -1.65
CA PRO A 7 17.79 23.89 -1.28
C PRO A 7 17.54 22.76 -2.27
N ILE A 8 18.64 22.21 -2.78
CA ILE A 8 18.73 21.05 -3.67
C ILE A 8 18.10 19.83 -2.96
N TYR A 9 16.77 19.71 -3.01
CA TYR A 9 16.01 18.53 -2.56
C TYR A 9 15.80 17.53 -3.72
N GLY A 10 16.80 17.38 -4.59
CA GLY A 10 16.65 16.70 -5.87
C GLY A 10 16.72 15.16 -5.85
N LYS A 11 17.22 14.54 -4.77
CA LYS A 11 17.41 13.07 -4.70
C LYS A 11 17.26 12.48 -3.29
N SER A 12 16.45 13.11 -2.45
CA SER A 12 16.09 12.53 -1.15
C SER A 12 15.06 11.43 -1.38
N PHE A 13 15.15 10.35 -0.60
CA PHE A 13 14.28 9.16 -0.57
C PHE A 13 12.82 9.51 -0.20
N ASN A 14 12.20 10.41 -0.95
CA ASN A 14 10.89 10.99 -0.66
C ASN A 14 9.80 10.01 -1.09
N GLN A 15 9.00 9.61 -0.12
CA GLN A 15 7.78 8.84 -0.32
C GLN A 15 6.92 9.59 -1.34
N LYS A 16 6.53 8.92 -2.43
CA LYS A 16 5.70 9.53 -3.47
C LYS A 16 4.25 9.46 -3.03
N LEU A 17 3.74 10.60 -2.57
CA LEU A 17 2.36 10.80 -2.13
C LEU A 17 1.43 11.15 -3.31
N ILE A 18 1.58 10.45 -4.43
CA ILE A 18 0.79 10.67 -5.63
C ILE A 18 0.11 9.36 -5.99
N TRP A 19 -1.19 9.40 -6.19
CA TRP A 19 -2.01 8.32 -6.71
C TRP A 19 -2.53 8.73 -8.08
N THR A 20 -2.42 7.84 -9.05
CA THR A 20 -3.04 8.02 -10.36
C THR A 20 -4.56 7.92 -10.25
N GLU A 21 -5.28 8.47 -11.22
CA GLU A 21 -6.74 8.35 -11.29
C GLU A 21 -7.18 6.87 -11.28
N SER A 22 -6.41 6.00 -11.93
CA SER A 22 -6.68 4.55 -11.94
C SER A 22 -6.57 3.91 -10.55
N GLU A 23 -5.60 4.33 -9.73
CA GLU A 23 -5.45 3.87 -8.34
C GLU A 23 -6.59 4.41 -7.47
N LEU A 24 -6.94 5.69 -7.60
CA LEU A 24 -8.05 6.28 -6.86
C LEU A 24 -9.39 5.63 -7.22
N GLY A 25 -9.66 5.42 -8.51
CA GLY A 25 -10.87 4.75 -8.96
C GLY A 25 -10.99 3.33 -8.43
N MET A 26 -9.87 2.60 -8.33
CA MET A 26 -9.83 1.29 -7.68
C MET A 26 -10.16 1.41 -6.18
N CYS A 27 -9.55 2.34 -5.45
CA CYS A 27 -9.82 2.54 -4.02
C CYS A 27 -11.29 2.91 -3.75
N VAL A 28 -11.89 3.78 -4.57
CA VAL A 28 -13.32 4.15 -4.47
C VAL A 28 -14.21 2.92 -4.66
N LYS A 29 -13.93 2.11 -5.69
CA LYS A 29 -14.68 0.87 -5.93
C LYS A 29 -14.61 -0.07 -4.72
N LEU A 30 -13.40 -0.34 -4.21
CA LEU A 30 -13.21 -1.20 -3.05
C LEU A 30 -13.90 -0.66 -1.80
N ASN A 31 -13.85 0.66 -1.59
CA ASN A 31 -14.50 1.28 -0.44
C ASN A 31 -16.01 1.02 -0.43
N ASN A 32 -16.63 1.06 -1.61
CA ASN A 32 -18.07 0.90 -1.77
C ASN A 32 -18.53 -0.56 -1.86
N SER A 33 -17.64 -1.49 -2.24
CA SER A 33 -18.02 -2.88 -2.53
C SER A 33 -17.47 -3.92 -1.55
N TYR A 34 -16.55 -3.55 -0.66
CA TYR A 34 -15.92 -4.47 0.27
C TYR A 34 -16.11 -4.03 1.71
N ASP A 35 -16.69 -4.89 2.52
CA ASP A 35 -17.06 -4.53 3.90
C ASP A 35 -15.99 -4.90 4.93
N ASP A 36 -15.03 -5.76 4.60
CA ASP A 36 -14.03 -6.24 5.55
C ASP A 36 -12.72 -5.42 5.50
N ILE A 37 -11.73 -5.82 6.29
CA ILE A 37 -10.49 -5.06 6.44
C ILE A 37 -9.66 -5.13 5.16
N ILE A 38 -9.30 -3.94 4.68
CA ILE A 38 -8.32 -3.73 3.62
C ILE A 38 -6.98 -3.42 4.29
N LEU A 39 -5.89 -3.98 3.78
CA LEU A 39 -4.52 -3.73 4.21
C LEU A 39 -3.69 -3.11 3.09
N THR A 40 -2.94 -2.07 3.40
CA THR A 40 -2.11 -1.33 2.42
C THR A 40 -0.95 -0.60 3.10
N ASP A 41 -0.18 0.20 2.35
CA ASP A 41 0.85 1.08 2.92
C ASP A 41 0.24 2.21 3.76
N ALA A 42 0.97 2.70 4.76
CA ALA A 42 0.50 3.71 5.70
C ALA A 42 0.01 5.00 5.03
N GLN A 43 0.61 5.38 3.90
CA GLN A 43 0.23 6.58 3.18
C GLN A 43 -1.14 6.40 2.50
N THR A 44 -1.39 5.23 1.92
CA THR A 44 -2.68 4.90 1.32
C THR A 44 -3.75 4.73 2.39
N VAL A 45 -3.42 4.17 3.57
CA VAL A 45 -4.32 4.14 4.74
C VAL A 45 -4.75 5.55 5.12
N SER A 46 -3.79 6.45 5.41
CA SER A 46 -4.11 7.77 5.93
C SER A 46 -4.77 8.66 4.88
N ASN A 47 -4.15 8.80 3.71
CA ASN A 47 -4.52 9.86 2.76
C ASN A 47 -5.72 9.48 1.91
N ILE A 48 -5.85 8.20 1.55
CA ILE A 48 -6.92 7.75 0.67
C ILE A 48 -8.09 7.21 1.50
N PHE A 49 -7.85 6.20 2.33
CA PHE A 49 -8.96 5.54 3.00
C PHE A 49 -9.51 6.33 4.18
N GLN A 50 -8.66 6.86 5.06
CA GLN A 50 -9.14 7.61 6.23
C GLN A 50 -9.57 9.03 5.89
N ILE A 51 -8.71 9.81 5.22
CA ILE A 51 -8.99 11.23 4.94
C ILE A 51 -9.97 11.41 3.78
N TYR A 52 -9.72 10.78 2.63
CA TYR A 52 -10.51 11.05 1.42
C TYR A 52 -11.80 10.22 1.34
N LEU A 53 -11.77 8.95 1.75
CA LEU A 53 -12.92 8.03 1.65
C LEU A 53 -13.65 7.76 2.98
N SER A 54 -13.11 8.27 4.10
CA SER A 54 -13.68 8.10 5.45
C SER A 54 -14.02 6.64 5.81
N ARG A 55 -13.11 5.71 5.46
CA ARG A 55 -13.22 4.29 5.75
C ARG A 55 -12.57 3.95 7.09
N ASP A 56 -13.35 3.35 7.99
CA ASP A 56 -12.85 2.90 9.30
C ASP A 56 -12.18 1.52 9.24
N ARG A 57 -12.68 0.60 8.41
CA ARG A 57 -12.17 -0.78 8.29
C ARG A 57 -10.98 -0.86 7.34
N ILE A 58 -9.88 -0.23 7.73
CA ILE A 58 -8.61 -0.16 7.00
C ILE A 58 -7.44 -0.39 7.95
N GLY A 59 -6.35 -0.99 7.47
CA GLY A 59 -5.12 -1.18 8.23
C GLY A 59 -3.88 -1.13 7.35
N GLU A 60 -2.73 -1.06 8.01
CA GLU A 60 -1.43 -1.16 7.36
C GLU A 60 -1.04 -2.62 7.15
N TYR A 61 -0.12 -2.91 6.22
CA TYR A 61 0.48 -4.24 6.17
C TYR A 61 1.10 -4.61 7.53
N ALA A 62 0.85 -5.85 7.97
CA ALA A 62 1.45 -6.36 9.18
C ALA A 62 2.92 -6.72 8.94
N VAL A 63 3.79 -6.34 9.88
CA VAL A 63 5.21 -6.67 9.86
C VAL A 63 5.63 -7.41 11.12
N THR A 64 6.59 -8.31 10.97
CA THR A 64 7.28 -9.01 12.05
C THR A 64 8.25 -8.05 12.76
N PRO A 65 8.71 -8.36 13.99
CA PRO A 65 9.72 -7.56 14.69
C PRO A 65 11.03 -7.35 13.91
N GLU A 66 11.36 -8.29 13.01
CA GLU A 66 12.53 -8.24 12.13
C GLU A 66 12.32 -7.31 10.92
N GLY A 67 11.15 -6.67 10.79
CA GLY A 67 10.83 -5.74 9.72
C GLY A 67 10.45 -6.42 8.40
N THR A 68 10.11 -7.71 8.45
CA THR A 68 9.57 -8.44 7.29
C THR A 68 8.05 -8.50 7.35
N LEU A 69 7.38 -8.85 6.25
CA LEU A 69 5.91 -8.94 6.27
C LEU A 69 5.43 -10.17 7.05
N ASP A 70 4.42 -9.95 7.88
CA ASP A 70 3.70 -11.00 8.58
C ASP A 70 2.57 -11.53 7.68
N TRP A 71 2.90 -12.60 6.95
CA TRP A 71 1.99 -13.23 6.00
C TRP A 71 0.77 -13.87 6.68
N GLU A 72 0.91 -14.37 7.91
CA GLU A 72 -0.19 -15.01 8.64
C GLU A 72 -1.27 -13.99 9.00
N ARG A 73 -0.86 -12.83 9.50
CA ARG A 73 -1.78 -11.71 9.80
C ARG A 73 -2.41 -11.11 8.56
N THR A 74 -1.76 -11.30 7.41
CA THR A 74 -2.14 -10.78 6.10
C THR A 74 -3.06 -11.74 5.34
N ALA A 75 -3.02 -13.05 5.62
CA ALA A 75 -3.58 -14.12 4.80
C ALA A 75 -5.11 -14.11 4.62
N ASN A 76 -5.88 -13.46 5.49
CA ASN A 76 -7.35 -13.49 5.44
C ASN A 76 -7.97 -12.13 5.10
N ARG A 77 -7.18 -11.18 4.59
CA ARG A 77 -7.60 -9.80 4.36
C ARG A 77 -7.39 -9.42 2.90
N MET A 78 -8.05 -8.35 2.47
CA MET A 78 -7.77 -7.78 1.16
C MET A 78 -6.51 -6.92 1.23
N LEU A 79 -5.61 -7.11 0.27
CA LEU A 79 -4.35 -6.38 0.16
C LEU A 79 -4.39 -5.49 -1.06
N ILE A 80 -4.03 -4.22 -0.92
CA ILE A 80 -3.76 -3.34 -2.06
C ILE A 80 -2.27 -3.26 -2.22
N TRP A 81 -1.71 -3.86 -3.27
CA TRP A 81 -0.32 -3.63 -3.66
C TRP A 81 -0.22 -2.49 -4.65
N ARG A 82 0.77 -1.62 -4.46
CA ARG A 82 1.10 -0.55 -5.41
C ARG A 82 2.45 -0.83 -6.05
N LYS A 83 2.53 -0.70 -7.38
CA LYS A 83 3.76 -0.92 -8.17
C LYS A 83 4.93 -0.08 -7.67
N ILE A 84 4.64 1.09 -7.09
CA ILE A 84 5.66 1.98 -6.55
C ILE A 84 6.50 1.36 -5.42
N SER A 85 5.95 0.39 -4.69
CA SER A 85 6.65 -0.31 -3.60
C SER A 85 7.77 -1.24 -4.06
N LEU A 86 7.90 -1.46 -5.39
CA LEU A 86 9.01 -2.22 -5.97
C LEU A 86 10.34 -1.48 -5.88
N ASP A 87 10.31 -0.17 -6.13
CA ASP A 87 11.53 0.63 -6.29
C ASP A 87 11.64 1.75 -5.25
N ARG A 88 10.61 1.95 -4.42
CA ARG A 88 10.57 2.99 -3.39
C ARG A 88 10.12 2.45 -2.04
N PRO A 89 10.80 2.84 -0.95
CA PRO A 89 10.35 2.49 0.39
C PRO A 89 8.97 3.07 0.70
N ILE A 90 8.12 2.23 1.28
CA ILE A 90 6.84 2.62 1.87
C ILE A 90 6.98 2.72 3.38
N ARG A 91 5.95 3.24 4.06
CA ARG A 91 5.85 3.18 5.51
C ARG A 91 4.80 2.13 5.88
N VAL A 92 5.13 1.34 6.89
CA VAL A 92 4.21 0.41 7.55
C VAL A 92 4.49 0.44 9.04
N GLN A 93 3.59 -0.10 9.84
CA GLN A 93 3.56 -0.03 11.29
C GLN A 93 4.96 -0.17 11.93
N TYR A 94 5.40 0.85 12.68
CA TYR A 94 6.72 0.95 13.35
C TYR A 94 7.97 0.86 12.43
N VAL A 95 7.80 0.62 11.13
CA VAL A 95 8.87 0.53 10.13
C VAL A 95 8.78 1.73 9.19
N PRO A 96 9.59 2.79 9.40
CA PRO A 96 9.47 4.03 8.64
C PRO A 96 9.86 3.88 7.16
N LYS A 97 10.65 2.85 6.82
CA LYS A 97 11.14 2.56 5.48
C LYS A 97 11.18 1.05 5.25
N LEU A 98 10.18 0.54 4.53
CA LEU A 98 10.14 -0.84 4.07
C LEU A 98 10.16 -0.86 2.54
N LEU A 99 11.16 -1.53 1.95
CA LEU A 99 11.17 -1.83 0.52
C LEU A 99 10.63 -3.25 0.32
N LEU A 100 9.46 -3.36 -0.30
CA LEU A 100 8.83 -4.67 -0.52
C LEU A 100 9.53 -5.45 -1.64
N GLY A 101 9.96 -4.74 -2.68
CA GLY A 101 10.70 -5.31 -3.80
C GLY A 101 9.90 -6.34 -4.62
N PRO A 102 10.53 -6.96 -5.63
CA PRO A 102 9.87 -7.90 -6.54
C PRO A 102 9.39 -9.19 -5.86
N SER A 103 10.10 -9.68 -4.85
CA SER A 103 9.75 -10.92 -4.13
C SER A 103 8.36 -10.84 -3.48
N PHE A 104 7.99 -9.68 -2.94
CA PHE A 104 6.66 -9.45 -2.40
C PHE A 104 5.57 -9.61 -3.46
N LYS A 105 5.79 -9.02 -4.64
CA LYS A 105 4.84 -9.12 -5.75
C LYS A 105 4.69 -10.57 -6.24
N HIS A 106 5.80 -11.30 -6.35
CA HIS A 106 5.77 -12.72 -6.69
C HIS A 106 5.01 -13.55 -5.65
N ALA A 107 5.20 -13.28 -4.36
CA ALA A 107 4.46 -13.97 -3.31
C ALA A 107 2.94 -13.70 -3.40
N LEU A 108 2.53 -12.47 -3.71
CA LEU A 108 1.13 -12.15 -3.93
C LEU A 108 0.56 -12.87 -5.16
N ASP A 109 1.26 -12.83 -6.30
CA ASP A 109 0.80 -13.47 -7.54
C ASP A 109 0.66 -14.99 -7.42
N ASN A 110 1.53 -15.63 -6.63
CA ASN A 110 1.56 -17.08 -6.49
C ASN A 110 0.59 -17.62 -5.44
N ASN A 111 0.29 -16.84 -4.39
CA ASN A 111 -0.45 -17.32 -3.22
C ASN A 111 -1.85 -16.69 -3.07
N TYR A 112 -2.16 -15.65 -3.84
CA TYR A 112 -3.41 -14.89 -3.70
C TYR A 112 -4.06 -14.65 -5.05
N HIS A 113 -5.38 -14.50 -5.05
CA HIS A 113 -6.12 -14.17 -6.26
C HIS A 113 -6.20 -12.66 -6.43
N ALA A 114 -5.70 -12.16 -7.57
CA ALA A 114 -5.88 -10.77 -7.95
C ALA A 114 -7.35 -10.52 -8.35
N ILE A 115 -7.99 -9.52 -7.73
CA ILE A 115 -9.41 -9.19 -7.99
C ILE A 115 -9.52 -7.95 -8.87
N TYR A 116 -8.66 -6.97 -8.66
CA TYR A 116 -8.57 -5.78 -9.50
C TYR A 116 -7.13 -5.51 -9.92
N ASP A 117 -6.96 -5.04 -11.16
CA ASP A 117 -5.70 -4.56 -11.70
C ASP A 117 -5.93 -3.20 -12.36
N SER A 118 -5.28 -2.15 -11.82
CA SER A 118 -5.27 -0.82 -12.42
C SER A 118 -4.02 -0.57 -13.27
N GLY A 119 -3.13 -1.56 -13.40
CA GLY A 119 -1.81 -1.46 -14.02
C GLY A 119 -0.74 -0.85 -13.10
N TYR A 120 -1.13 0.07 -12.21
CA TYR A 120 -0.25 0.70 -11.21
C TYR A 120 -0.48 0.19 -9.78
N ALA A 121 -1.63 -0.42 -9.52
CA ALA A 121 -1.92 -1.12 -8.29
C ALA A 121 -2.78 -2.36 -8.57
N ARG A 122 -2.70 -3.33 -7.68
CA ARG A 122 -3.52 -4.55 -7.71
C ARG A 122 -4.10 -4.83 -6.35
N THR A 123 -5.27 -5.42 -6.35
CA THR A 123 -5.91 -5.92 -5.13
C THR A 123 -5.84 -7.43 -5.11
N TYR A 124 -5.49 -7.99 -3.96
CA TYR A 124 -5.43 -9.42 -3.74
C TYR A 124 -6.34 -9.77 -2.58
N LEU A 125 -7.08 -10.87 -2.72
CA LEU A 125 -7.84 -11.41 -1.59
C LEU A 125 -7.14 -12.63 -1.02
N GLY A 126 -6.91 -12.55 0.29
CA GLY A 126 -6.49 -13.67 1.11
C GLY A 126 -7.30 -14.93 0.89
N VAL A 127 -6.67 -16.01 0.42
CA VAL A 127 -7.32 -17.32 0.40
C VAL A 127 -7.31 -17.84 1.82
N LYS A 128 -8.49 -17.91 2.44
CA LYS A 128 -8.67 -18.52 3.76
C LYS A 128 -8.15 -19.95 3.66
N ARG A 129 -7.05 -20.28 4.36
CA ARG A 129 -6.65 -21.68 4.53
C ARG A 129 -7.79 -22.37 5.29
N ILE A 130 -8.48 -23.29 4.60
CA ILE A 130 -9.51 -24.18 5.14
C ILE A 130 -8.79 -25.32 5.87
#